data_AF-H0HQU4-F1
#
_entry.id   AF-H0HQU4-F1
#
_cell.length_a   1.000
_cell.length_b   1.000
_cell.length_c   1.000
_cell.angle_alpha   90.00
_cell.angle_beta   90.00
_cell.angle_gamma   90.00
#
_symmetry.space_group_name_H-M   'P 1'
#
loop_
_entity.id
_entity.type
_entity.pdbx_description
1 polymer ?
#
loop_
_entity_poly.entity_id
_entity_poly.type
_entity_poly.pdbx_seq_one_letter_code
_entity_poly.pdbx_strand_id
1 'polypeptide(L)'
;MSDMLKVKVLRTVRVADGTAYGREIVKGTDDEVPAGLFDGLKAEKYVEALKAGKKTEVLRDDGPTIAEYVAAGYPASKYPPEGYASRSTPEEIEAAVTAEDAAKALEAMRADLTKMTNAQLHELADAEKIAVETDDNKATMVDKIMAARTAPAAA
;
A
#
# COMPACT_ATOMS: atom_id res chain seq x y z
N MET A 1 16.28 27.59 20.30
CA MET A 1 14.90 27.12 20.54
C MET A 1 15.06 25.94 21.48
N SER A 2 14.49 25.99 22.69
CA SER A 2 14.64 24.89 23.64
C SER A 2 13.70 23.76 23.22
N ASP A 3 14.23 22.66 22.73
CA ASP A 3 13.46 21.45 22.42
C ASP A 3 12.85 20.89 23.71
N MET A 4 11.55 21.11 23.92
CA MET A 4 10.79 20.54 25.03
C MET A 4 10.17 19.20 24.60
N LEU A 5 10.35 18.18 25.44
CA LEU A 5 9.80 16.84 25.24
C LEU A 5 8.67 16.60 26.23
N LYS A 6 7.53 16.12 25.73
CA LYS A 6 6.45 15.60 26.57
C LYS A 6 6.87 14.29 27.20
N VAL A 7 6.69 14.19 28.51
CA VAL A 7 7.09 13.05 29.31
C VAL A 7 6.03 12.69 30.33
N LYS A 8 5.90 11.39 30.59
CA LYS A 8 5.08 10.85 31.66
C LYS A 8 5.94 10.77 32.91
N VAL A 9 5.52 11.42 33.97
CA VAL A 9 6.28 11.47 35.21
C VAL A 9 6.04 10.18 36.00
N LEU A 10 7.07 9.37 36.15
CA LEU A 10 7.01 8.11 36.91
C LEU A 10 7.26 8.33 38.40
N ARG A 11 7.96 9.40 38.76
CA ARG A 11 8.27 9.81 40.14
C ARG A 11 8.32 11.33 40.24
N THR A 12 7.78 11.87 41.34
CA THR A 12 7.82 13.30 41.60
C THR A 12 9.26 13.76 41.73
N VAL A 13 9.66 14.75 40.94
CA VAL A 13 11.02 15.29 40.93
C VAL A 13 10.97 16.79 40.59
N ARG A 14 11.97 17.54 41.03
CA ARG A 14 12.10 18.96 40.72
C ARG A 14 13.15 19.15 39.64
N VAL A 15 12.74 19.68 38.50
CA VAL A 15 13.57 19.92 37.31
C VAL A 15 13.99 21.38 37.25
N ALA A 16 15.22 21.64 36.84
CA ALA A 16 15.71 23.01 36.66
C ALA A 16 15.16 23.58 35.34
N ASP A 17 14.22 24.54 35.42
CA ASP A 17 13.55 25.14 34.26
C ASP A 17 14.01 26.59 33.99
N GLY A 18 15.24 26.92 34.39
CA GLY A 18 15.79 28.29 34.27
C GLY A 18 15.29 29.28 35.33
N THR A 19 14.42 28.87 36.23
CA THR A 19 14.03 29.63 37.43
C THR A 19 14.89 29.21 38.64
N ALA A 20 15.15 30.14 39.57
CA ALA A 20 15.98 29.90 40.76
C ALA A 20 15.43 28.78 41.68
N TYR A 21 14.15 28.41 41.53
CA TYR A 21 13.48 27.42 42.37
C TYR A 21 13.16 26.11 41.66
N GLY A 22 13.41 26.01 40.35
CA GLY A 22 13.01 24.86 39.52
C GLY A 22 11.49 24.64 39.44
N ARG A 23 11.07 23.77 38.54
CA ARG A 23 9.68 23.31 38.38
C ARG A 23 9.52 21.93 38.98
N GLU A 24 8.46 21.71 39.76
CA GLU A 24 8.13 20.37 40.27
C GLU A 24 7.23 19.64 39.26
N ILE A 25 7.62 18.43 38.89
CA ILE A 25 6.83 17.53 38.05
C ILE A 25 6.32 16.39 38.94
N VAL A 26 5.01 16.13 38.91
CA VAL A 26 4.33 15.24 39.87
C VAL A 26 4.17 13.83 39.30
N LYS A 27 4.43 12.80 40.10
CA LYS A 27 4.20 11.42 39.68
C LYS A 27 2.78 11.20 39.16
N GLY A 28 2.69 10.56 38.00
CA GLY A 28 1.42 10.20 37.36
C GLY A 28 0.82 11.31 36.51
N THR A 29 1.48 12.47 36.40
CA THR A 29 1.08 13.54 35.48
C THR A 29 1.90 13.51 34.20
N ASP A 30 1.34 14.11 33.16
CA ASP A 30 2.03 14.38 31.91
C ASP A 30 2.64 15.78 32.01
N ASP A 31 3.94 15.91 31.74
CA ASP A 31 4.69 17.15 31.88
C ASP A 31 5.67 17.36 30.71
N GLU A 32 6.30 18.53 30.62
CA GLU A 32 7.21 18.90 29.53
C GLU A 32 8.57 19.25 30.11
N VAL A 33 9.60 18.51 29.69
CA VAL A 33 10.99 18.70 30.13
C VAL A 33 11.89 19.01 28.94
N PRO A 34 12.92 19.86 29.09
CA PRO A 34 13.85 20.11 28.00
C PRO A 34 14.63 18.84 27.64
N ALA A 35 14.90 18.65 26.34
CA ALA A 35 15.55 17.45 25.81
C ALA A 35 16.91 17.15 26.47
N GLY A 36 17.65 18.19 26.88
CA GLY A 36 18.91 18.03 27.61
C GLY A 36 18.76 17.42 29.01
N LEU A 37 17.60 17.56 29.66
CA LEU A 37 17.32 16.93 30.96
C LEU A 37 16.64 15.57 30.81
N PHE A 38 15.98 15.32 29.67
CA PHE A 38 15.23 14.10 29.44
C PHE A 38 16.07 12.83 29.59
N ASP A 39 17.28 12.81 29.03
CA ASP A 39 18.12 11.61 29.02
C ASP A 39 18.51 11.19 30.46
N GLY A 40 18.87 12.15 31.31
CA GLY A 40 19.17 11.91 32.73
C GLY A 40 17.93 11.45 33.51
N LEU A 41 16.80 12.14 33.34
CA LEU A 41 15.55 11.79 34.02
C LEU A 41 15.01 10.41 33.60
N LYS A 42 15.23 10.02 32.34
CA LYS A 42 14.87 8.69 31.82
C LYS A 42 15.83 7.62 32.35
N ALA A 43 17.14 7.88 32.36
CA ALA A 43 18.13 6.95 32.88
C ALA A 43 17.88 6.61 34.37
N GLU A 44 17.47 7.61 35.15
CA GLU A 44 17.11 7.44 36.56
C GLU A 44 15.65 7.01 36.79
N LYS A 45 14.87 6.77 35.72
CA LYS A 45 13.46 6.34 35.76
C LYS A 45 12.52 7.31 36.49
N TYR A 46 12.83 8.61 36.46
CA TYR A 46 11.90 9.65 36.92
C TYR A 46 10.82 9.94 35.90
N VAL A 47 11.14 9.88 34.61
CA VAL A 47 10.22 10.19 33.51
C VAL A 47 10.33 9.17 32.39
N GLU A 48 9.27 9.02 31.61
CA GLU A 48 9.22 8.24 30.38
C GLU A 48 8.83 9.15 29.22
N ALA A 49 9.40 8.96 28.03
CA ALA A 49 8.91 9.70 26.86
C ALA A 49 7.45 9.35 26.63
N LEU A 50 6.55 10.32 26.83
CA LEU A 50 5.28 10.28 26.13
C LEU A 50 5.71 10.47 24.68
N LYS A 51 5.66 9.40 23.89
CA LYS A 51 5.81 9.53 22.45
C LYS A 51 4.85 10.65 22.05
N ALA A 52 5.40 11.83 21.74
CA ALA A 52 4.73 12.81 20.91
C ALA A 52 4.31 11.98 19.71
N GLY A 53 2.99 11.75 19.60
CA GLY A 53 2.44 10.76 18.71
C GLY A 53 3.17 10.88 17.39
N LYS A 54 3.72 9.76 16.90
CA LYS A 54 4.07 9.61 15.48
C LYS A 54 3.00 10.40 14.76
N LYS A 55 3.37 11.50 14.10
CA LYS A 55 2.49 12.40 13.38
C LYS A 55 1.55 11.48 12.64
N THR A 56 0.37 11.26 13.23
CA THR A 56 -0.61 10.37 12.66
C THR A 56 -1.15 11.34 11.66
N GLU A 57 -0.52 11.39 10.49
CA GLU A 57 -1.16 11.98 9.33
C GLU A 57 -2.54 11.38 9.39
N VAL A 58 -3.52 12.22 9.70
CA VAL A 58 -4.87 11.78 9.98
C VAL A 58 -5.37 11.32 8.63
N LEU A 59 -5.10 10.05 8.33
CA LEU A 59 -5.47 9.42 7.10
C LEU A 59 -6.98 9.46 7.06
N ARG A 60 -7.54 9.91 5.95
CA ARG A 60 -8.99 9.96 5.80
C ARG A 60 -9.51 8.54 5.62
N ASP A 61 -10.40 8.13 6.50
CA ASP A 61 -11.12 6.86 6.39
C ASP A 61 -12.27 6.91 5.37
N ASP A 62 -12.57 8.09 4.81
CA ASP A 62 -13.60 8.30 3.79
C ASP A 62 -13.07 8.10 2.35
N GLY A 63 -12.05 7.26 2.19
CA GLY A 63 -11.49 6.92 0.87
C GLY A 63 -12.39 5.98 0.05
N PRO A 64 -12.07 5.75 -1.24
CA PRO A 64 -12.70 4.69 -2.03
C PRO A 64 -12.22 3.31 -1.55
N THR A 65 -12.96 2.26 -1.90
CA THR A 65 -12.46 0.87 -1.80
C THR A 65 -11.51 0.54 -2.96
N ILE A 66 -10.73 -0.54 -2.84
CA ILE A 66 -9.86 -1.02 -3.94
C ILE A 66 -10.67 -1.30 -5.21
N ALA A 67 -11.88 -1.87 -5.06
CA ALA A 67 -12.76 -2.17 -6.18
C ALA A 67 -13.21 -0.89 -6.91
N GLU A 68 -13.60 0.15 -6.18
CA GLU A 68 -13.97 1.45 -6.75
C GLU A 68 -12.76 2.16 -7.37
N TYR A 69 -11.59 2.06 -6.73
CA TYR A 69 -10.36 2.66 -7.22
C TYR A 69 -9.95 2.05 -8.58
N VAL A 70 -10.01 0.72 -8.70
CA VAL A 70 -9.74 -0.01 -9.95
C VAL A 70 -10.84 0.24 -10.98
N ALA A 71 -12.11 0.24 -10.59
CA ALA A 71 -13.23 0.53 -11.49
C ALA A 71 -13.19 1.96 -12.05
N ALA A 72 -12.64 2.92 -11.30
CA ALA A 72 -12.38 4.28 -11.76
C ALA A 72 -11.19 4.38 -12.74
N GLY A 73 -10.51 3.26 -13.02
CA GLY A 73 -9.39 3.19 -13.96
C GLY A 73 -8.02 3.48 -13.33
N TYR A 74 -7.92 3.49 -12.00
CA TYR A 74 -6.64 3.62 -11.31
C TYR A 74 -6.02 2.24 -11.03
N PRO A 75 -4.68 2.12 -11.05
CA PRO A 75 -4.05 0.84 -10.82
C PRO A 75 -4.18 0.39 -9.35
N ALA A 76 -4.54 -0.88 -9.13
CA ALA A 76 -4.64 -1.51 -7.82
C ALA A 76 -3.35 -1.34 -7.00
N SER A 77 -2.20 -1.37 -7.68
CA SER A 77 -0.86 -1.16 -7.10
C SER A 77 -0.64 0.24 -6.50
N LYS A 78 -1.50 1.23 -6.79
CA LYS A 78 -1.43 2.59 -6.25
C LYS A 78 -2.44 2.86 -5.13
N TYR A 79 -3.18 1.84 -4.72
CA TYR A 79 -4.09 1.92 -3.59
C TYR A 79 -3.35 1.64 -2.27
N PRO A 80 -3.72 2.31 -1.16
CA PRO A 80 -4.68 3.42 -1.06
C PRO A 80 -4.09 4.74 -1.60
N PRO A 81 -4.95 5.69 -2.02
CA PRO A 81 -4.49 7.02 -2.42
C PRO A 81 -3.79 7.76 -1.27
N GLU A 82 -2.81 8.60 -1.60
CA GLU A 82 -2.02 9.35 -0.61
C GLU A 82 -2.93 10.19 0.31
N GLY A 83 -2.72 10.05 1.62
CA GLY A 83 -3.54 10.73 2.64
C GLY A 83 -4.85 10.02 3.00
N TYR A 84 -5.13 8.84 2.45
CA TYR A 84 -6.29 8.01 2.80
C TYR A 84 -5.87 6.71 3.49
N ALA A 85 -6.73 6.21 4.37
CA ALA A 85 -6.58 4.90 4.97
C ALA A 85 -7.13 3.83 4.02
N SER A 86 -6.52 2.64 4.01
CA SER A 86 -7.07 1.49 3.30
C SER A 86 -8.43 1.12 3.89
N ARG A 87 -9.48 1.17 3.06
CA ARG A 87 -10.82 0.69 3.42
C ARG A 87 -11.10 -0.76 3.05
N SER A 88 -10.18 -1.37 2.31
CA SER A 88 -10.28 -2.75 1.83
C SER A 88 -9.34 -3.62 2.63
N THR A 89 -9.71 -4.89 2.76
CA THR A 89 -8.85 -5.88 3.42
C THR A 89 -7.58 -6.11 2.59
N PRO A 90 -6.47 -6.52 3.22
CA PRO A 90 -5.26 -6.90 2.50
C PRO A 90 -5.54 -7.94 1.41
N GLU A 91 -6.39 -8.93 1.70
CA GLU A 91 -6.78 -9.98 0.77
C GLU A 91 -7.44 -9.42 -0.50
N GLU A 92 -8.34 -8.44 -0.36
CA GLU A 92 -8.98 -7.77 -1.51
C GLU A 92 -7.98 -6.95 -2.32
N ILE A 93 -7.01 -6.31 -1.64
CA ILE A 93 -5.96 -5.53 -2.32
C ILE A 93 -5.07 -6.47 -3.13
N GLU A 94 -4.62 -7.57 -2.53
CA GLU A 94 -3.79 -8.57 -3.21
C GLU A 94 -4.53 -9.23 -4.38
N ALA A 95 -5.81 -9.56 -4.20
CA ALA A 95 -6.64 -10.09 -5.27
C ALA A 95 -6.79 -9.10 -6.42
N ALA A 96 -7.01 -7.80 -6.12
CA ALA A 96 -7.11 -6.76 -7.14
C ALA A 96 -5.78 -6.52 -7.88
N VAL A 97 -4.65 -6.53 -7.18
CA VAL A 97 -3.31 -6.41 -7.79
C VAL A 97 -3.00 -7.62 -8.67
N THR A 98 -3.37 -8.82 -8.22
CA THR A 98 -3.22 -10.04 -9.02
C THR A 98 -4.10 -10.00 -10.26
N ALA A 99 -5.34 -9.55 -10.13
CA ALA A 99 -6.25 -9.37 -11.25
C ALA A 99 -5.76 -8.30 -12.24
N GLU A 100 -5.18 -7.20 -11.75
CA GLU A 100 -4.52 -6.18 -12.58
C GLU A 100 -3.36 -6.78 -13.38
N ASP A 101 -2.46 -7.52 -12.74
CA ASP A 101 -1.31 -8.12 -13.42
C ASP A 101 -1.76 -9.16 -14.45
N ALA A 102 -2.76 -9.99 -14.11
CA ALA A 102 -3.36 -10.95 -15.03
C ALA A 102 -4.02 -10.25 -16.23
N ALA A 103 -4.79 -9.18 -16.00
CA ALA A 103 -5.41 -8.39 -17.07
C ALA A 103 -4.36 -7.75 -17.98
N LYS A 104 -3.28 -7.22 -17.41
CA LYS A 104 -2.16 -6.63 -18.15
C LYS A 104 -1.40 -7.68 -18.96
N ALA A 105 -1.18 -8.87 -18.41
CA ALA A 105 -0.57 -9.99 -19.13
C ALA A 105 -1.44 -10.43 -20.31
N LEU A 106 -2.76 -10.57 -20.10
CA LEU A 106 -3.76 -10.82 -21.14
C LEU A 106 -3.70 -9.76 -22.25
N GLU A 107 -3.67 -8.48 -21.90
CA GLU A 107 -3.61 -7.39 -22.86
C GLU A 107 -2.29 -7.39 -23.64
N ALA A 108 -1.16 -7.59 -22.96
CA ALA A 108 0.16 -7.68 -23.59
C ALA A 108 0.23 -8.86 -24.58
N MET A 109 -0.33 -10.00 -24.21
CA MET A 109 -0.42 -11.19 -25.04
C MET A 109 -1.32 -10.98 -26.26
N ARG A 110 -2.48 -10.35 -26.09
CA ARG A 110 -3.34 -9.93 -27.22
C ARG A 110 -2.59 -8.96 -28.14
N ALA A 111 -1.86 -8.00 -27.56
CA ALA A 111 -1.06 -7.04 -28.30
C ALA A 111 0.08 -7.73 -29.10
N ASP A 112 0.66 -8.81 -28.58
CA ASP A 112 1.65 -9.60 -29.29
C ASP A 112 1.04 -10.38 -30.48
N LEU A 113 -0.07 -11.09 -30.23
CA LEU A 113 -0.80 -11.81 -31.27
C LEU A 113 -1.32 -10.88 -32.38
N THR A 114 -1.78 -9.68 -32.02
CA THR A 114 -2.19 -8.67 -33.01
C THR A 114 -1.04 -8.06 -33.80
N LYS A 115 0.21 -8.24 -33.39
CA LYS A 115 1.39 -7.89 -34.20
C LYS A 115 1.82 -9.02 -35.14
N MET A 116 1.51 -10.28 -34.81
CA MET A 116 1.78 -11.43 -35.69
C MET A 116 1.04 -11.30 -37.02
N THR A 117 1.57 -11.94 -38.06
CA THR A 117 0.89 -12.06 -39.37
C THR A 117 -0.14 -13.19 -39.33
N ASN A 118 -1.11 -13.20 -40.24
CA ASN A 118 -2.10 -14.29 -40.32
C ASN A 118 -1.43 -15.66 -40.47
N ALA A 119 -0.36 -15.75 -41.25
CA ALA A 119 0.43 -16.97 -41.40
C ALA A 119 1.06 -17.44 -40.06
N GLN A 120 1.62 -16.50 -39.28
CA GLN A 120 2.16 -16.81 -37.96
C GLN A 120 1.08 -17.23 -36.95
N LEU A 121 -0.10 -16.61 -37.01
CA LEU A 121 -1.23 -17.00 -36.15
C LEU A 121 -1.73 -18.41 -36.50
N HIS A 122 -1.76 -18.78 -37.78
CA HIS A 122 -2.05 -20.15 -38.20
C HIS A 122 -1.01 -21.15 -37.73
N GLU A 123 0.28 -20.83 -37.87
CA GLU A 123 1.37 -21.70 -37.39
C GLU A 123 1.31 -21.88 -35.88
N LEU A 124 1.05 -20.81 -35.14
CA LEU A 124 0.89 -20.84 -33.69
C LEU A 124 -0.32 -21.68 -33.26
N ALA A 125 -1.46 -21.48 -33.93
CA ALA A 125 -2.67 -22.25 -33.68
C ALA A 125 -2.48 -23.74 -34.02
N ASP A 126 -1.77 -24.09 -35.09
CA ASP A 126 -1.45 -25.48 -35.42
C ASP A 126 -0.54 -26.12 -34.36
N ALA A 127 0.52 -25.40 -33.95
CA ALA A 127 1.44 -25.83 -32.91
C ALA A 127 0.73 -26.08 -31.56
N GLU A 128 -0.25 -25.24 -31.22
CA GLU A 128 -1.04 -25.36 -29.99
C GLU A 128 -2.34 -26.18 -30.16
N LYS A 129 -2.58 -26.72 -31.37
CA LYS A 129 -3.80 -27.48 -31.73
C LYS A 129 -5.11 -26.73 -31.47
N ILE A 130 -5.11 -25.44 -31.77
CA ILE A 130 -6.24 -24.53 -31.65
C ILE A 130 -7.02 -24.53 -32.97
N ALA A 131 -8.33 -24.72 -32.90
CA ALA A 131 -9.20 -24.77 -34.08
C ALA A 131 -9.39 -23.36 -34.69
N VAL A 132 -8.49 -22.97 -35.59
CA VAL A 132 -8.62 -21.78 -36.45
C VAL A 132 -8.89 -22.20 -37.89
N GLU A 133 -9.79 -21.51 -38.56
CA GLU A 133 -10.17 -21.74 -39.96
C GLU A 133 -9.41 -20.76 -40.86
N THR A 134 -9.15 -21.13 -42.11
CA THR A 134 -8.42 -20.28 -43.07
C THR A 134 -9.17 -19.01 -43.48
N ASP A 135 -10.50 -19.03 -43.37
CA ASP A 135 -11.37 -17.88 -43.61
C ASP A 135 -11.54 -16.98 -42.37
N ASP A 136 -11.00 -17.36 -41.21
CA ASP A 136 -11.01 -16.47 -40.05
C ASP A 136 -10.27 -15.19 -40.37
N ASN A 137 -10.80 -14.06 -39.91
CA ASN A 137 -10.02 -12.82 -39.94
C ASN A 137 -9.01 -12.84 -38.78
N LYS A 138 -7.98 -11.99 -38.88
CA LYS A 138 -6.93 -11.87 -37.87
C LYS A 138 -7.48 -11.72 -36.45
N ALA A 139 -8.50 -10.88 -36.26
CA ALA A 139 -9.08 -10.66 -34.94
C ALA A 139 -9.71 -11.93 -34.39
N THR A 140 -10.47 -12.66 -35.21
CA THR A 140 -11.06 -13.95 -34.81
C THR A 140 -10.01 -14.99 -34.45
N MET A 141 -8.90 -15.08 -35.20
CA MET A 141 -7.78 -15.96 -34.86
C MET A 141 -7.17 -15.60 -33.50
N VAL A 142 -6.91 -14.30 -33.27
CA VAL A 142 -6.39 -13.81 -32.00
C VAL A 142 -7.35 -14.16 -30.85
N ASP A 143 -8.65 -13.93 -31.00
CA ASP A 143 -9.65 -14.25 -30.00
C ASP A 143 -9.73 -15.75 -29.72
N LYS A 144 -9.69 -16.62 -30.74
CA LYS A 144 -9.66 -18.08 -30.59
C LYS A 144 -8.40 -18.53 -29.85
N ILE A 145 -7.23 -17.99 -30.20
CA ILE A 145 -5.95 -18.33 -29.56
C ILE A 145 -5.93 -17.87 -28.10
N MET A 146 -6.39 -16.64 -27.84
CA MET A 146 -6.52 -16.09 -26.49
C MET A 146 -7.49 -16.91 -25.63
N ALA A 147 -8.64 -17.29 -26.19
CA ALA A 147 -9.62 -18.11 -25.48
C ALA A 147 -9.06 -19.50 -25.15
N ALA A 148 -8.33 -20.14 -26.08
CA ALA A 148 -7.70 -21.44 -25.84
C ALA A 148 -6.62 -21.39 -24.75
N ARG A 149 -5.84 -20.30 -24.70
CA ARG A 149 -4.77 -20.13 -23.71
C ARG A 149 -5.24 -19.63 -22.35
N THR A 150 -6.42 -19.00 -22.28
CA THR A 150 -7.02 -18.50 -21.03
C THR A 150 -8.11 -19.42 -20.49
N ALA A 151 -8.59 -20.36 -21.30
CA ALA A 151 -9.43 -21.45 -20.83
C ALA A 151 -8.68 -22.18 -19.71
N PRO A 152 -9.29 -22.36 -18.52
CA PRO A 152 -8.70 -23.23 -17.51
C PRO A 152 -8.56 -24.59 -18.19
N ALA A 153 -7.33 -25.09 -18.29
CA ALA A 153 -7.06 -26.43 -18.79
C ALA A 153 -7.99 -27.36 -18.00
N ALA A 154 -9.05 -27.84 -18.66
CA ALA A 154 -9.97 -28.79 -18.06
C ALA A 154 -9.14 -30.05 -17.80
N ALA A 155 -8.68 -30.16 -16.55
CA ALA A 155 -7.97 -31.31 -16.03
C ALA A 155 -8.90 -32.53 -16.02
#